data_AF-F6WM70-F1
#
_entry.id   AF-F6WM70-F1
#
_cell.length_a   1.000
_cell.length_b   1.000
_cell.length_c   1.000
_cell.angle_alpha   90.00
_cell.angle_beta   90.00
_cell.angle_gamma   90.00
#
_symmetry.space_group_name_H-M   'P 1'
#
loop_
_entity.id
_entity.type
_entity.pdbx_description
1 polymer ?
#
loop_
_entity_poly.entity_id
_entity_poly.type
_entity_poly.pdbx_seq_one_letter_code
_entity_poly.pdbx_strand_id
1 'polypeptide(L)'
;MAAYRLEQGEDAFRKLFRLYKSRNPPADLSGVIDFSQGHPKVQSKKLGLGLLNDQDASRAGLQPLRQWKVYSLDGYPELSRCVSAACGFHNFKPEAGILNYYHLDSSLGIHVDESELDHQSPLLSFSFGQSCIFLLGGLNREHMPTPMMMHSGDIMVMSGQSRLLYHAVPRILPFPGGDMLPPCLSVPPATETSDPPLIEPCSTLDWEVCAQYLRRSRINMTVRQVLQEGCSFPQVENLSQLTEADSYHHYDGEEMGREGHDGKDVLTKRMKMTEDC
;
A
#
# COMPACT_ATOMS: atom_id res chain seq x y z
N MET A 1 12.19 -33.60 4.11
CA MET A 1 11.23 -33.42 3.00
C MET A 1 9.82 -33.68 3.53
N ALA A 2 9.21 -32.68 4.19
CA ALA A 2 7.82 -32.82 4.63
C ALA A 2 6.91 -32.54 3.43
N ALA A 3 6.20 -33.58 2.98
CA ALA A 3 5.16 -33.44 1.96
C ALA A 3 3.97 -32.72 2.59
N TYR A 4 3.75 -31.47 2.20
CA TYR A 4 2.66 -30.62 2.70
C TYR A 4 1.35 -31.02 2.01
N ARG A 5 0.47 -31.72 2.74
CA ARG A 5 -0.95 -31.88 2.33
C ARG A 5 -1.61 -30.50 2.31
N LEU A 6 -2.33 -30.20 1.23
CA LEU A 6 -3.28 -29.10 1.18
C LEU A 6 -4.49 -29.50 2.05
N GLU A 7 -4.78 -28.73 3.10
CA GLU A 7 -6.05 -28.84 3.80
C GLU A 7 -7.18 -28.37 2.87
N GLN A 8 -8.35 -29.03 2.92
CA GLN A 8 -9.46 -28.69 2.03
C GLN A 8 -9.90 -27.23 2.25
N GLY A 9 -9.88 -26.41 1.19
CA GLY A 9 -10.30 -25.00 1.21
C GLY A 9 -9.18 -23.96 1.42
N GLU A 10 -7.91 -24.37 1.48
CA GLU A 10 -6.77 -23.47 1.56
C GLU A 10 -6.18 -23.17 0.18
N ASP A 11 -6.42 -21.96 -0.33
CA ASP A 11 -5.79 -21.46 -1.56
C ASP A 11 -4.30 -21.10 -1.33
N ALA A 12 -3.53 -21.01 -2.43
CA ALA A 12 -2.09 -20.75 -2.37
C ALA A 12 -1.76 -19.43 -1.65
N PHE A 13 -2.60 -18.40 -1.82
CA PHE A 13 -2.42 -17.12 -1.16
C PHE A 13 -2.61 -17.26 0.36
N ARG A 14 -3.73 -17.84 0.81
CA ARG A 14 -4.04 -18.07 2.23
C ARG A 14 -2.92 -18.86 2.92
N LYS A 15 -2.40 -19.88 2.25
CA LYS A 15 -1.28 -20.67 2.76
C LYS A 15 -0.04 -19.82 3.01
N LEU A 16 0.37 -18.99 2.03
CA LEU A 16 1.55 -18.14 2.17
C LEU A 16 1.33 -16.99 3.17
N PHE A 17 0.12 -16.44 3.21
CA PHE A 17 -0.27 -15.44 4.21
C PHE A 17 -0.14 -15.98 5.63
N ARG A 18 -0.65 -17.19 5.90
CA ARG A 18 -0.52 -17.84 7.22
C ARG A 18 0.93 -18.15 7.58
N LEU A 19 1.72 -18.64 6.61
CA LEU A 19 3.15 -18.88 6.81
C LEU A 19 3.84 -17.61 7.31
N TYR A 20 3.74 -16.50 6.59
CA TYR A 20 4.43 -15.27 6.96
C TYR A 20 3.83 -14.55 8.16
N LYS A 21 2.53 -14.73 8.45
CA LYS A 21 1.87 -14.22 9.66
C LYS A 21 2.33 -14.94 10.94
N SER A 22 2.83 -16.18 10.82
CA SER A 22 3.31 -16.96 11.97
C SER A 22 4.46 -16.27 12.71
N ARG A 23 4.35 -16.19 14.04
CA ARG A 23 5.38 -15.63 14.93
C ARG A 23 6.15 -16.69 15.71
N ASN A 24 5.59 -17.90 15.87
CA ASN A 24 6.20 -18.97 16.64
C ASN A 24 5.91 -20.36 16.02
N PRO A 25 6.88 -20.97 15.31
CA PRO A 25 8.15 -20.37 14.91
C PRO A 25 7.93 -19.25 13.88
N PRO A 26 8.81 -18.23 13.83
CA PRO A 26 8.79 -17.26 12.74
C PRO A 26 9.13 -17.94 11.41
N ALA A 27 8.49 -17.47 10.33
CA ALA A 27 8.81 -17.95 8.99
C ALA A 27 10.25 -17.64 8.58
N ASP A 28 10.82 -18.51 7.76
CA ASP A 28 12.06 -18.23 7.03
C ASP A 28 11.81 -17.11 6.00
N LEU A 29 12.69 -16.11 5.99
CA LEU A 29 12.59 -14.94 5.12
C LEU A 29 13.54 -15.02 3.91
N SER A 30 14.32 -16.10 3.77
CA SER A 30 15.29 -16.28 2.67
C SER A 30 14.67 -16.19 1.27
N GLY A 31 13.39 -16.55 1.13
CA GLY A 31 12.62 -16.46 -0.11
C GLY A 31 11.88 -15.13 -0.33
N VAL A 32 11.98 -14.18 0.59
CA VAL A 32 11.35 -12.86 0.47
C VAL A 32 12.25 -11.94 -0.34
N ILE A 33 11.70 -11.29 -1.37
CA ILE A 33 12.46 -10.38 -2.21
C ILE A 33 12.80 -9.11 -1.42
N ASP A 34 14.08 -8.79 -1.32
CA ASP A 34 14.57 -7.51 -0.82
C ASP A 34 15.21 -6.72 -1.98
N PHE A 35 14.53 -5.65 -2.40
CA PHE A 35 14.97 -4.81 -3.52
C PHE A 35 16.26 -4.03 -3.22
N SER A 36 16.64 -3.88 -1.95
CA SER A 36 17.89 -3.23 -1.54
C SER A 36 19.10 -4.15 -1.69
N GLN A 37 18.90 -5.47 -1.64
CA GLN A 37 19.95 -6.50 -1.72
C GLN A 37 20.08 -7.14 -3.11
N GLY A 38 19.11 -6.91 -4.00
CA GLY A 38 19.05 -7.50 -5.33
C GLY A 38 18.52 -8.94 -5.31
N HIS A 39 17.84 -9.35 -6.38
CA HIS A 39 17.21 -10.67 -6.48
C HIS A 39 17.07 -11.12 -7.95
N PRO A 40 17.18 -12.43 -8.29
CA PRO A 40 17.14 -12.89 -9.67
C PRO A 40 15.87 -12.54 -10.46
N LYS A 41 14.72 -12.43 -9.77
CA LYS A 41 13.42 -12.04 -10.35
C LYS A 41 13.21 -10.52 -10.45
N VAL A 42 14.20 -9.74 -10.03
CA VAL A 42 14.14 -8.27 -9.98
C VAL A 42 14.93 -7.71 -11.15
N GLN A 43 14.24 -6.98 -12.02
CA GLN A 43 14.89 -6.22 -13.09
C GLN A 43 14.98 -4.76 -12.69
N SER A 44 16.17 -4.15 -12.77
CA SER A 44 16.31 -2.71 -12.64
C SER A 44 15.80 -2.01 -13.90
N LYS A 45 15.12 -0.88 -13.71
CA LYS A 45 14.64 -0.01 -14.79
C LYS A 45 15.31 1.34 -14.65
N LYS A 46 15.77 1.89 -15.77
CA LYS A 46 16.22 3.29 -15.81
C LYS A 46 15.02 4.18 -16.01
N LEU A 47 14.93 5.23 -15.20
CA LEU A 47 13.93 6.28 -15.34
C LEU A 47 14.31 7.21 -16.50
N GLY A 48 13.30 7.70 -17.22
CA GLY A 48 13.47 8.78 -18.19
C GLY A 48 13.82 10.08 -17.47
N LEU A 49 15.03 10.60 -17.67
CA LEU A 49 15.57 11.77 -16.96
C LEU A 49 14.94 13.13 -17.35
N GLY A 50 13.89 13.15 -18.19
CA GLY A 50 13.34 14.36 -18.78
C GLY A 50 12.00 14.86 -18.20
N LEU A 51 11.45 14.21 -17.16
CA LEU A 51 10.04 14.40 -16.78
C LEU A 51 9.82 15.05 -15.40
N LEU A 52 10.78 14.99 -14.48
CA LEU A 52 10.80 15.84 -13.29
C LEU A 52 12.14 16.57 -13.22
N ASN A 53 12.11 17.84 -12.83
CA ASN A 53 13.33 18.56 -12.53
C ASN A 53 13.79 18.17 -11.10
N ASP A 54 15.10 18.13 -10.86
CA ASP A 54 15.65 17.76 -9.54
C ASP A 54 15.24 18.74 -8.43
N GLN A 55 14.85 19.96 -8.79
CA GLN A 55 14.40 20.99 -7.85
C GLN A 55 13.04 20.64 -7.23
N ASP A 56 12.09 20.14 -8.01
CA ASP A 56 10.78 19.69 -7.56
C ASP A 56 10.89 18.41 -6.73
N ALA A 57 11.77 17.48 -7.11
CA ALA A 57 12.10 16.32 -6.28
C ALA A 57 12.66 16.76 -4.92
N SER A 58 13.62 17.69 -4.91
CA SER A 58 14.20 18.22 -3.68
C SER A 58 13.18 18.96 -2.82
N ARG A 59 12.26 19.73 -3.42
CA ARG A 59 11.16 20.41 -2.71
C ARG A 59 10.30 19.41 -1.94
N ALA A 60 10.02 18.25 -2.54
CA ALA A 60 9.27 17.16 -1.92
C ALA A 60 10.11 16.27 -0.97
N GLY A 61 11.39 16.63 -0.70
CA GLY A 61 12.29 15.84 0.15
C GLY A 61 12.80 14.55 -0.48
N LEU A 62 12.64 14.39 -1.79
CA LEU A 62 13.12 13.24 -2.54
C LEU A 62 14.54 13.51 -3.05
N GLN A 63 15.33 12.44 -3.16
CA GLN A 63 16.64 12.54 -3.79
C GLN A 63 16.50 12.89 -5.29
N PRO A 64 17.53 13.49 -5.91
CA PRO A 64 17.58 13.68 -7.35
C PRO A 64 17.25 12.38 -8.10
N LEU A 65 16.51 12.47 -9.21
CA LEU A 65 15.99 11.30 -9.93
C LEU A 65 17.09 10.33 -10.36
N ARG A 66 18.27 10.86 -10.71
CA ARG A 66 19.47 10.08 -11.06
C ARG A 66 19.94 9.11 -9.97
N GLN A 67 19.52 9.31 -8.72
CA GLN A 67 19.86 8.46 -7.58
C GLN A 67 18.80 7.39 -7.31
N TRP A 68 17.63 7.47 -7.93
CA TRP A 68 16.56 6.52 -7.70
C TRP A 68 16.89 5.18 -8.35
N LYS A 69 16.63 4.11 -7.62
CA LYS A 69 16.68 2.75 -8.15
C LYS A 69 15.26 2.24 -8.30
N VAL A 70 14.82 2.12 -9.54
CA VAL A 70 13.50 1.59 -9.86
C VAL A 70 13.63 0.14 -10.27
N TYR A 71 12.70 -0.67 -9.78
CA TYR A 71 12.67 -2.09 -10.00
C TYR A 71 11.33 -2.53 -10.55
N SER A 72 11.34 -3.64 -11.28
CA SER A 72 10.17 -4.35 -11.75
C SER A 72 10.33 -5.84 -11.47
N LEU A 73 9.22 -6.54 -11.29
CA LEU A 73 9.22 -7.98 -11.04
C LEU A 73 8.87 -8.75 -12.32
N ASP A 74 9.63 -9.81 -12.59
CA ASP A 74 9.31 -10.76 -13.65
C ASP A 74 7.94 -11.41 -13.40
N GLY A 75 7.10 -11.47 -14.44
CA GLY A 75 5.70 -11.90 -14.33
C GLY A 75 4.72 -10.79 -13.96
N TYR A 76 5.21 -9.59 -13.61
CA TYR A 76 4.39 -8.41 -13.29
C TYR A 76 4.85 -7.18 -14.10
N PRO A 77 4.80 -7.21 -15.44
CA PRO A 77 5.35 -6.14 -16.30
C PRO A 77 4.72 -4.76 -15.99
N GLU A 78 3.45 -4.72 -15.60
CA GLU A 78 2.69 -3.51 -15.32
C GLU A 78 2.99 -2.86 -13.96
N LEU A 79 3.72 -3.55 -13.05
CA LEU A 79 4.21 -2.95 -11.80
C LEU A 79 5.18 -1.77 -12.08
N SER A 80 5.71 -1.72 -13.30
CA SER A 80 6.70 -0.72 -13.72
C SER A 80 6.32 0.10 -14.95
N ARG A 81 5.27 -0.31 -15.70
CA ARG A 81 4.93 0.32 -16.98
C ARG A 81 4.61 1.81 -16.81
N CYS A 82 4.07 2.20 -15.66
CA CYS A 82 3.74 3.60 -15.37
C CYS A 82 4.70 4.27 -14.38
N VAL A 83 5.84 3.65 -14.03
CA VAL A 83 6.92 4.37 -13.34
C VAL A 83 7.61 5.37 -14.30
N SER A 84 7.25 5.35 -15.60
CA SER A 84 7.97 5.96 -16.73
C SER A 84 8.13 7.49 -16.70
N ALA A 85 7.47 8.21 -15.80
CA ALA A 85 7.75 9.63 -15.57
C ALA A 85 8.51 9.94 -14.27
N ALA A 86 8.93 8.91 -13.54
CA ALA A 86 9.58 8.96 -12.24
C ALA A 86 8.80 9.68 -11.12
N CYS A 87 7.47 9.79 -11.26
CA CYS A 87 6.46 10.57 -10.50
C CYS A 87 5.83 11.73 -11.29
N GLY A 88 6.27 12.01 -12.52
CA GLY A 88 5.63 12.93 -13.47
C GLY A 88 4.40 12.34 -14.17
N PHE A 89 3.43 11.81 -13.42
CA PHE A 89 2.13 11.48 -13.99
C PHE A 89 1.45 12.78 -14.42
N HIS A 90 1.78 13.26 -15.61
CA HIS A 90 1.08 14.37 -16.24
C HIS A 90 -0.40 13.97 -16.26
N ASN A 91 -1.21 14.68 -15.48
CA ASN A 91 -2.65 14.48 -15.24
C ASN A 91 -3.05 13.56 -14.07
N PHE A 92 -2.15 12.98 -13.28
CA PHE A 92 -2.56 12.35 -12.01
C PHE A 92 -2.98 13.40 -11.00
N LYS A 93 -4.15 13.20 -10.40
CA LYS A 93 -4.69 14.05 -9.36
C LYS A 93 -4.80 13.26 -8.06
N PRO A 94 -4.05 13.62 -7.00
CA PRO A 94 -4.17 12.97 -5.70
C PRO A 94 -5.48 13.40 -5.03
N GLU A 95 -6.56 12.67 -5.31
CA GLU A 95 -7.92 13.02 -4.88
C GLU A 95 -8.34 12.31 -3.58
N ALA A 96 -7.77 11.15 -3.31
CA ALA A 96 -8.02 10.43 -2.06
C ALA A 96 -6.72 9.83 -1.49
N GLY A 97 -6.60 9.91 -0.17
CA GLY A 97 -5.52 9.32 0.61
C GLY A 97 -6.07 8.40 1.70
N ILE A 98 -5.42 7.25 1.90
CA ILE A 98 -5.67 6.35 3.02
C ILE A 98 -4.39 6.25 3.84
N LEU A 99 -4.49 6.55 5.14
CA LEU A 99 -3.41 6.36 6.10
C LEU A 99 -3.72 5.13 6.95
N ASN A 100 -2.85 4.12 6.85
CA ASN A 100 -2.94 2.92 7.66
C ASN A 100 -1.81 2.89 8.69
N TYR A 101 -2.19 2.70 9.95
CA TYR A 101 -1.29 2.62 11.09
C TYR A 101 -1.22 1.18 11.59
N TYR A 102 -0.03 0.57 11.55
CA TYR A 102 0.17 -0.82 11.90
C TYR A 102 1.09 -0.95 13.10
N HIS A 103 0.67 -1.69 14.12
CA HIS A 103 1.54 -2.19 15.17
C HIS A 103 2.19 -3.53 14.77
N LEU A 104 3.15 -4.02 15.55
CA LEU A 104 3.86 -5.28 15.26
C LEU A 104 2.96 -6.52 15.18
N ASP A 105 1.80 -6.48 15.83
CA ASP A 105 0.78 -7.54 15.82
C ASP A 105 -0.20 -7.43 14.64
N SER A 106 -0.27 -6.26 14.00
CA SER A 106 -1.21 -5.94 12.92
C SER A 106 -0.94 -6.74 11.64
N SER A 107 -1.99 -6.88 10.83
CA SER A 107 -1.92 -7.49 9.50
C SER A 107 -3.02 -6.90 8.61
N LEU A 108 -2.76 -6.76 7.30
CA LEU A 108 -3.76 -6.42 6.30
C LEU A 108 -4.16 -7.70 5.54
N GLY A 109 -5.47 -7.99 5.50
CA GLY A 109 -6.02 -9.18 4.86
C GLY A 109 -5.80 -9.21 3.34
N ILE A 110 -6.11 -10.35 2.73
CA ILE A 110 -6.05 -10.55 1.28
C ILE A 110 -7.20 -9.78 0.63
N HIS A 111 -6.89 -8.82 -0.24
CA HIS A 111 -7.88 -7.97 -0.90
C HIS A 111 -7.39 -7.47 -2.28
N VAL A 112 -8.28 -6.82 -3.02
CA VAL A 112 -8.00 -6.05 -4.23
C VAL A 112 -8.59 -4.65 -4.00
N ASP A 113 -7.91 -3.62 -4.48
CA ASP A 113 -8.42 -2.24 -4.44
C ASP A 113 -9.35 -2.00 -5.63
N GLU A 114 -10.66 -2.10 -5.38
CA GLU A 114 -11.72 -1.95 -6.41
C GLU A 114 -12.65 -0.76 -6.16
N SER A 115 -12.25 0.16 -5.27
CA SER A 115 -13.13 1.27 -4.87
C SER A 115 -13.16 2.42 -5.88
N GLU A 116 -12.17 2.53 -6.77
CA GLU A 116 -12.09 3.63 -7.74
C GLU A 116 -12.94 3.37 -8.98
N LEU A 117 -13.44 4.43 -9.60
CA LEU A 117 -14.16 4.34 -10.87
C LEU A 117 -13.19 4.18 -12.05
N ASP A 118 -12.02 4.83 -11.97
CA ASP A 118 -10.94 4.71 -12.94
C ASP A 118 -9.81 3.80 -12.44
N HIS A 119 -9.55 2.75 -13.21
CA HIS A 119 -8.46 1.80 -12.97
C HIS A 119 -7.21 2.07 -13.84
N GLN A 120 -7.24 3.08 -14.71
CA GLN A 120 -6.10 3.50 -15.53
C GLN A 120 -5.08 4.30 -14.71
N SER A 121 -5.56 5.14 -13.80
CA SER A 121 -4.71 5.92 -12.90
C SER A 121 -3.93 5.03 -11.92
N PRO A 122 -2.66 5.36 -11.61
CA PRO A 122 -1.85 4.59 -10.67
C PRO A 122 -2.37 4.70 -9.23
N LEU A 123 -2.00 3.73 -8.42
CA LEU A 123 -2.06 3.77 -6.96
C LEU A 123 -0.63 3.85 -6.43
N LEU A 124 -0.37 4.85 -5.58
CA LEU A 124 0.93 5.09 -4.96
C LEU A 124 0.86 4.68 -3.49
N SER A 125 1.78 3.83 -3.04
CA SER A 125 1.83 3.36 -1.65
C SER A 125 3.20 3.60 -1.04
N PHE A 126 3.25 4.46 -0.03
CA PHE A 126 4.47 4.87 0.69
C PHE A 126 4.56 4.12 2.02
N SER A 127 5.76 3.72 2.43
CA SER A 127 6.00 2.96 3.66
C SER A 127 6.97 3.70 4.58
N PHE A 128 6.62 3.86 5.85
CA PHE A 128 7.46 4.51 6.87
C PHE A 128 7.52 3.68 8.16
N GLY A 129 8.69 3.65 8.81
CA GLY A 129 8.88 2.95 10.08
C GLY A 129 9.31 1.49 9.94
N GLN A 130 8.73 0.60 10.74
CA GLN A 130 9.06 -0.82 10.73
C GLN A 130 8.83 -1.47 9.36
N SER A 131 9.68 -2.42 8.98
CA SER A 131 9.54 -3.12 7.71
C SER A 131 8.34 -4.06 7.72
N CYS A 132 7.79 -4.39 6.56
CA CYS A 132 6.75 -5.42 6.45
C CYS A 132 7.02 -6.42 5.32
N ILE A 133 6.38 -7.58 5.43
CA ILE A 133 6.24 -8.52 4.32
C ILE A 133 4.98 -8.14 3.57
N PHE A 134 5.13 -7.81 2.30
CA PHE A 134 4.05 -7.59 1.36
C PHE A 134 3.91 -8.80 0.44
N LEU A 135 2.69 -9.26 0.20
CA LEU A 135 2.37 -10.35 -0.70
C LEU A 135 1.64 -9.80 -1.93
N LEU A 136 2.21 -10.02 -3.13
CA LEU A 136 1.56 -9.68 -4.39
C LEU A 136 1.14 -10.96 -5.13
N GLY A 137 -0.17 -11.17 -5.27
CA GLY A 137 -0.78 -12.34 -5.90
C GLY A 137 -1.06 -12.19 -7.39
N GLY A 138 -2.00 -13.01 -7.88
CA GLY A 138 -2.56 -12.93 -9.23
C GLY A 138 -3.94 -12.26 -9.23
N LEU A 139 -4.63 -12.35 -10.37
CA LEU A 139 -6.05 -11.95 -10.51
C LEU A 139 -7.02 -12.90 -9.79
N ASN A 140 -6.50 -14.03 -9.32
CA ASN A 140 -7.22 -14.94 -8.45
C ASN A 140 -6.29 -15.40 -7.32
N ARG A 141 -6.88 -15.98 -6.29
CA ARG A 141 -6.20 -16.39 -5.06
C ARG A 141 -5.48 -17.73 -5.16
N GLU A 142 -5.64 -18.43 -6.27
CA GLU A 142 -4.97 -19.72 -6.54
C GLU A 142 -3.52 -19.53 -6.97
N HIS A 143 -3.18 -18.38 -7.56
CA HIS A 143 -1.80 -18.04 -7.89
C HIS A 143 -0.98 -17.80 -6.62
N MET A 144 0.17 -18.46 -6.53
CA MET A 144 1.09 -18.27 -5.41
C MET A 144 1.60 -16.82 -5.41
N PRO A 145 1.40 -16.07 -4.32
CA PRO A 145 1.85 -14.69 -4.27
C PRO A 145 3.38 -14.59 -4.14
N THR A 146 3.93 -13.52 -4.69
CA THR A 146 5.35 -13.17 -4.55
C THR A 146 5.55 -12.36 -3.27
N PRO A 147 6.32 -12.86 -2.30
CA PRO A 147 6.64 -12.13 -1.08
C PRO A 147 7.77 -11.14 -1.32
N MET A 148 7.60 -9.92 -0.83
CA MET A 148 8.60 -8.86 -0.89
C MET A 148 8.68 -8.08 0.41
N MET A 149 9.86 -7.57 0.71
CA MET A 149 10.12 -6.70 1.84
C MET A 149 9.79 -5.25 1.45
N MET A 150 9.11 -4.55 2.34
CA MET A 150 8.89 -3.10 2.24
C MET A 150 9.53 -2.43 3.44
N HIS A 151 10.56 -1.63 3.20
CA HIS A 151 11.29 -0.87 4.21
C HIS A 151 10.73 0.55 4.38
N SER A 152 11.29 1.29 5.34
CA SER A 152 10.99 2.71 5.49
C SER A 152 11.60 3.50 4.33
N GLY A 153 10.78 4.31 3.65
CA GLY A 153 11.13 5.09 2.47
C GLY A 153 10.78 4.40 1.15
N ASP A 154 10.42 3.11 1.17
CA ASP A 154 10.04 2.40 -0.06
C ASP A 154 8.68 2.89 -0.57
N ILE A 155 8.58 2.97 -1.91
CA ILE A 155 7.38 3.39 -2.64
C ILE A 155 7.00 2.27 -3.60
N MET A 156 5.76 1.81 -3.50
CA MET A 156 5.15 0.91 -4.47
C MET A 156 4.22 1.70 -5.40
N VAL A 157 4.32 1.42 -6.69
CA VAL A 157 3.40 1.95 -7.71
C VAL A 157 2.65 0.77 -8.31
N MET A 158 1.33 0.78 -8.20
CA MET A 158 0.46 -0.21 -8.82
C MET A 158 -0.34 0.46 -9.93
N SER A 159 -0.20 -0.02 -11.16
CA SER A 159 -0.83 0.57 -12.35
C SER A 159 -1.32 -0.50 -13.32
N GLY A 160 -2.30 -0.14 -14.16
CA GLY A 160 -2.87 -1.06 -15.14
C GLY A 160 -3.33 -2.37 -14.48
N GLN A 161 -2.91 -3.51 -15.03
CA GLN A 161 -3.34 -4.82 -14.52
C GLN A 161 -2.90 -5.06 -13.07
N SER A 162 -1.82 -4.43 -12.59
CA SER A 162 -1.33 -4.68 -11.24
C SER A 162 -2.26 -4.14 -10.15
N ARG A 163 -3.11 -3.14 -10.47
CA ARG A 163 -4.20 -2.64 -9.59
C ARG A 163 -5.18 -3.74 -9.18
N LEU A 164 -5.38 -4.71 -10.07
CA LEU A 164 -6.38 -5.76 -9.94
C LEU A 164 -5.84 -7.04 -9.27
N LEU A 165 -4.59 -7.00 -8.80
CA LEU A 165 -3.97 -8.16 -8.18
C LEU A 165 -4.33 -8.23 -6.70
N TYR A 166 -4.64 -9.45 -6.25
CA TYR A 166 -4.77 -9.71 -4.83
C TYR A 166 -3.47 -9.36 -4.13
N HIS A 167 -3.56 -8.70 -2.98
CA HIS A 167 -2.40 -8.38 -2.17
C HIS A 167 -2.72 -8.36 -0.68
N ALA A 168 -1.69 -8.44 0.15
CA ALA A 168 -1.82 -8.51 1.61
C ALA A 168 -0.54 -8.08 2.33
N VAL A 169 -0.69 -7.72 3.61
CA VAL A 169 0.45 -7.49 4.54
C VAL A 169 0.32 -8.46 5.71
N PRO A 170 0.84 -9.69 5.62
CA PRO A 170 0.72 -10.68 6.69
C PRO A 170 1.45 -10.31 7.97
N ARG A 171 2.54 -9.54 7.88
CA ARG A 171 3.43 -9.30 9.02
C ARG A 171 4.20 -7.99 8.94
N ILE A 172 4.16 -7.25 10.05
CA ILE A 172 5.13 -6.20 10.37
C ILE A 172 6.30 -6.84 11.12
N LEU A 173 7.53 -6.51 10.71
CA LEU A 173 8.75 -7.07 11.26
C LEU A 173 9.40 -6.06 12.22
N PRO A 174 9.74 -6.47 13.45
CA PRO A 174 10.53 -5.62 14.33
C PRO A 174 11.92 -5.44 13.73
N PHE A 175 12.49 -4.25 13.93
CA PHE A 175 13.84 -3.93 13.51
C PHE A 175 14.84 -4.87 14.21
N PRO A 176 15.81 -5.47 13.48
CA PRO A 176 16.78 -6.38 14.09
C PRO A 176 17.61 -5.75 15.22
N GLY A 177 17.79 -4.43 15.22
CA GLY A 177 18.45 -3.68 16.29
C GLY A 177 17.59 -3.44 17.55
N GLY A 178 16.45 -4.13 17.70
CA GLY A 178 15.57 -3.99 18.87
C GLY A 178 14.70 -2.75 18.78
N ASP A 179 14.62 -1.97 19.87
CA ASP A 179 13.83 -0.74 19.97
C ASP A 179 14.48 0.47 19.25
N MET A 180 15.37 0.23 18.29
CA MET A 180 15.97 1.28 17.48
C MET A 180 15.13 1.57 16.22
N LEU A 181 15.24 2.78 15.70
CA LEU A 181 14.70 3.12 14.39
C LEU A 181 15.58 2.57 13.26
N PRO A 182 15.01 2.30 12.08
CA PRO A 182 15.78 2.09 10.86
C PRO A 182 16.79 3.23 10.64
N PRO A 183 18.01 2.96 10.13
CA PRO A 183 19.04 3.98 9.95
C PRO A 183 18.59 5.17 9.09
N CYS A 184 17.74 4.95 8.09
CA CYS A 184 17.21 6.02 7.22
C CYS A 184 16.30 7.02 7.96
N LEU A 185 15.78 6.67 9.13
CA LEU A 185 15.01 7.56 9.99
C LEU A 185 15.86 8.15 11.13
N SER A 186 17.14 7.78 11.23
CA SER A 186 18.01 8.26 12.30
C SER A 186 18.68 9.61 11.98
N VAL A 187 18.56 10.07 10.73
CA VAL A 187 19.16 11.31 10.25
C VAL A 187 18.10 12.43 10.33
N PRO A 188 18.36 13.55 11.03
CA PRO A 188 17.46 14.69 11.00
C PRO A 188 17.34 15.23 9.56
N PRO A 189 16.16 15.70 9.13
CA PRO A 189 15.98 16.24 7.79
C PRO A 189 17.00 17.36 7.54
N ALA A 190 17.63 17.35 6.36
CA ALA A 190 18.58 18.39 5.98
C ALA A 190 17.88 19.76 5.98
N THR A 191 18.51 20.76 6.59
CA THR A 191 18.00 22.13 6.73
C THR A 191 18.07 22.96 5.46
N GLU A 192 18.52 22.39 4.33
CA GLU A 192 18.58 23.12 3.06
C GLU A 192 17.24 23.04 2.34
N THR A 193 16.42 24.06 2.56
CA THR A 193 15.13 24.23 1.89
C THR A 193 15.25 25.16 0.69
N SER A 194 14.72 24.70 -0.44
CA SER A 194 14.34 25.54 -1.57
C SER A 194 13.12 26.40 -1.21
N ASP A 195 13.04 27.61 -1.75
CA ASP A 195 12.01 28.62 -1.42
C ASP A 195 10.79 28.57 -2.37
N PRO A 196 9.53 28.41 -1.89
CA PRO A 196 9.12 28.07 -0.52
C PRO A 196 9.17 26.56 -0.23
N PRO A 197 9.46 26.15 1.04
CA PRO A 197 9.56 24.75 1.42
C PRO A 197 8.20 24.03 1.43
N LEU A 198 8.13 22.85 0.80
CA LEU A 198 7.00 21.93 0.99
C LEU A 198 7.12 21.12 2.30
N ILE A 199 8.34 20.94 2.81
CA ILE A 199 8.62 20.23 4.06
C ILE A 199 8.96 21.25 5.13
N GLU A 200 8.17 21.25 6.19
CA GLU A 200 8.40 22.09 7.35
C GLU A 200 9.40 21.42 8.32
N PRO A 201 10.24 22.21 9.02
CA PRO A 201 11.09 21.69 10.07
C PRO A 201 10.27 21.01 11.19
N CYS A 202 10.67 19.81 11.59
CA CYS A 202 10.08 19.11 12.73
C CYS A 202 10.79 19.52 14.02
N SER A 203 10.05 19.89 15.06
CA SER A 203 10.63 20.16 16.38
C SER A 203 11.21 18.88 16.98
N THR A 204 12.21 19.01 17.87
CA THR A 204 12.79 17.85 18.58
C THR A 204 11.74 17.12 19.41
N LEU A 205 10.76 17.84 19.98
CA LEU A 205 9.71 17.25 20.81
C LEU A 205 8.74 16.41 19.97
N ASP A 206 8.28 16.95 18.84
CA ASP A 206 7.41 16.21 17.92
C ASP A 206 8.14 15.00 17.32
N TRP A 207 9.42 15.17 17.00
CA TRP A 207 10.24 14.08 16.50
C TRP A 207 10.40 12.96 17.53
N GLU A 208 10.59 13.25 18.82
CA GLU A 208 10.69 12.19 19.83
C GLU A 208 9.40 11.38 19.93
N VAL A 209 8.23 12.03 19.82
CA VAL A 209 6.93 11.33 19.78
C VAL A 209 6.83 10.43 18.54
N CYS A 210 7.17 10.96 17.37
CA CYS A 210 7.20 10.20 16.12
C CYS A 210 8.19 9.02 16.19
N ALA A 211 9.40 9.26 16.68
CA ALA A 211 10.44 8.27 16.82
C ALA A 211 10.00 7.16 17.77
N GLN A 212 9.48 7.50 18.95
CA GLN A 212 8.96 6.54 19.91
C GLN A 212 7.85 5.68 19.31
N TYR A 213 6.94 6.28 18.54
CA TYR A 213 5.88 5.55 17.84
C TYR A 213 6.44 4.59 16.78
N LEU A 214 7.34 5.07 15.91
CA LEU A 214 7.89 4.32 14.77
C LEU A 214 8.86 3.18 15.18
N ARG A 215 9.40 3.19 16.42
CA ARG A 215 10.16 2.05 16.96
C ARG A 215 9.35 0.75 16.98
N ARG A 216 8.01 0.83 17.01
CA ARG A 216 7.12 -0.35 17.13
C ARG A 216 5.94 -0.32 16.16
N SER A 217 6.02 0.52 15.13
CA SER A 217 4.92 0.67 14.18
C SER A 217 5.40 0.94 12.76
N ARG A 218 4.50 0.69 11.82
CA ARG A 218 4.63 1.06 10.43
C ARG A 218 3.47 1.96 10.06
N ILE A 219 3.74 3.01 9.32
CA ILE A 219 2.73 3.85 8.68
C ILE A 219 2.77 3.58 7.18
N ASN A 220 1.59 3.44 6.58
CA ASN A 220 1.43 3.40 5.14
C ASN A 220 0.53 4.53 4.69
N MET A 221 0.95 5.23 3.65
CA MET A 221 0.12 6.20 2.96
C MET A 221 -0.16 5.67 1.57
N THR A 222 -1.43 5.54 1.22
CA THR A 222 -1.85 5.17 -0.13
C THR A 222 -2.57 6.35 -0.76
N VAL A 223 -2.15 6.78 -1.94
CA VAL A 223 -2.68 7.94 -2.68
C VAL A 223 -3.20 7.46 -4.03
N ARG A 224 -4.40 7.91 -4.38
CA ARG A 224 -5.12 7.52 -5.59
C ARG A 224 -5.90 8.67 -6.20
N GLN A 225 -6.15 8.55 -7.50
CA GLN A 225 -7.12 9.34 -8.22
C GLN A 225 -8.44 8.57 -8.24
N VAL A 226 -9.56 9.25 -8.00
CA VAL A 226 -10.88 8.62 -7.89
C VAL A 226 -11.67 8.81 -9.18
N LEU A 227 -11.61 10.02 -9.75
CA LEU A 227 -12.35 10.42 -10.93
C LEU A 227 -11.46 10.34 -12.18
N GLN A 228 -12.06 9.91 -13.29
CA GLN A 228 -11.42 10.06 -14.60
C GLN A 228 -11.30 11.55 -14.96
N GLU A 229 -10.29 11.90 -15.77
CA GLU A 229 -10.10 13.27 -16.24
C GLU A 229 -11.37 13.81 -16.94
N GLY A 230 -11.86 14.97 -16.49
CA GLY A 230 -13.08 15.60 -17.00
C GLY A 230 -14.37 15.17 -16.30
N CYS A 231 -14.34 14.13 -15.46
CA CYS A 231 -15.51 13.67 -14.70
C CYS A 231 -15.66 14.43 -13.37
N SER A 232 -16.91 14.49 -12.87
CA SER A 232 -17.25 15.01 -11.55
C SER A 232 -18.12 13.98 -10.81
N PHE A 233 -18.17 14.08 -9.48
CA PHE A 233 -19.15 13.29 -8.73
C PHE A 233 -20.57 13.71 -9.12
N PRO A 234 -21.52 12.76 -9.20
CA PRO A 234 -22.91 13.07 -9.47
C PRO A 234 -23.43 14.11 -8.48
N GLN A 235 -24.06 15.17 -8.99
CA GLN A 235 -24.75 16.11 -8.12
C GLN A 235 -25.99 15.42 -7.57
N VAL A 236 -26.10 15.33 -6.25
CA VAL A 236 -27.32 14.82 -5.60
C VAL A 236 -28.36 15.93 -5.66
N GLU A 237 -29.21 15.91 -6.70
CA GLU A 237 -30.40 16.75 -6.77
C GLU A 237 -31.42 16.20 -5.75
N ASN A 238 -31.51 16.86 -4.59
CA ASN A 238 -32.33 16.54 -3.40
C ASN A 238 -31.63 15.76 -2.27
N LEU A 239 -30.73 16.45 -1.56
CA LEU A 239 -30.33 16.07 -0.20
C LEU A 239 -31.52 16.00 0.80
N SER A 240 -32.69 16.55 0.45
CA SER A 240 -33.90 16.54 1.28
C SER A 240 -34.64 15.19 1.30
N GLN A 241 -34.22 14.20 0.50
CA GLN A 241 -34.82 12.86 0.48
C GLN A 241 -33.95 11.77 1.11
N LEU A 242 -32.73 12.08 1.55
CA LEU A 242 -31.92 11.18 2.36
C LEU A 242 -32.52 11.16 3.77
N THR A 243 -33.29 10.13 4.09
CA THR A 243 -33.77 9.90 5.46
C THR A 243 -32.61 9.40 6.33
N GLU A 244 -32.66 9.69 7.63
CA GLU A 244 -31.64 9.28 8.63
C GLU A 244 -31.28 7.78 8.61
N ALA A 245 -32.05 6.93 7.92
CA ALA A 245 -31.77 5.51 7.75
C ALA A 245 -30.51 5.20 6.90
N ASP A 246 -30.02 6.16 6.10
CA ASP A 246 -28.82 5.99 5.26
C ASP A 246 -27.53 6.54 5.90
N SER A 247 -27.61 7.12 7.10
CA SER A 247 -26.46 7.66 7.83
C SER A 247 -26.35 7.01 9.21
N TYR A 248 -25.21 6.37 9.50
CA TYR A 248 -24.82 5.76 10.77
C TYR A 248 -25.39 4.35 11.06
N HIS A 249 -24.64 3.32 10.65
CA HIS A 249 -24.60 2.09 11.45
C HIS A 249 -23.63 2.29 12.60
N HIS A 250 -24.17 2.68 13.76
CA HIS A 250 -23.49 2.60 15.04
C HIS A 250 -23.33 1.12 15.40
N TYR A 251 -22.08 0.64 15.53
CA TYR A 251 -21.82 -0.69 16.09
C TYR A 251 -21.84 -0.57 17.61
N ASP A 252 -23.01 -0.77 18.21
CA ASP A 252 -23.09 -1.09 19.63
C ASP A 252 -22.79 -2.57 19.82
N GLY A 253 -21.72 -2.85 20.56
CA GLY A 253 -21.37 -4.20 20.98
C GLY A 253 -22.23 -4.63 22.15
N GLU A 254 -23.10 -5.60 21.94
CA GLU A 254 -23.68 -6.42 23.02
C GLU A 254 -23.43 -7.91 22.75
N GLU A 255 -22.93 -8.59 23.78
CA GLU A 255 -22.73 -10.03 23.86
C GLU A 255 -24.06 -10.80 23.90
N MET A 256 -24.17 -11.86 23.10
CA MET A 256 -24.48 -13.25 23.53
C MET A 256 -25.27 -14.05 22.48
N GLY A 257 -24.82 -15.29 22.24
CA GLY A 257 -25.72 -16.46 22.20
C GLY A 257 -26.18 -17.02 20.84
N ARG A 258 -25.47 -18.09 20.42
CA ARG A 258 -25.93 -19.37 19.82
C ARG A 258 -27.03 -19.43 18.73
N GLU A 259 -26.69 -20.27 17.73
CA GLU A 259 -27.51 -21.11 16.83
C GLU A 259 -28.06 -20.53 15.52
N GLY A 260 -27.55 -21.09 14.41
CA GLY A 260 -28.39 -21.75 13.40
C GLY A 260 -28.94 -20.95 12.22
N HIS A 261 -28.49 -21.33 11.02
CA HIS A 261 -29.17 -21.29 9.72
C HIS A 261 -29.05 -20.03 8.82
N ASP A 262 -28.24 -20.22 7.77
CA ASP A 262 -28.48 -20.08 6.33
C ASP A 262 -29.05 -18.77 5.72
N GLY A 263 -28.31 -18.30 4.70
CA GLY A 263 -28.75 -17.38 3.65
C GLY A 263 -28.85 -15.89 4.00
N LYS A 264 -28.00 -15.07 3.36
CA LYS A 264 -28.45 -13.88 2.60
C LYS A 264 -27.30 -13.16 1.90
N ASP A 265 -27.58 -12.85 0.64
CA ASP A 265 -26.84 -12.02 -0.29
C ASP A 265 -26.31 -10.73 0.35
N VAL A 266 -25.00 -10.51 0.26
CA VAL A 266 -24.42 -9.18 0.45
C VAL A 266 -24.61 -8.41 -0.86
N LEU A 267 -25.75 -7.71 -0.95
CA LEU A 267 -25.98 -6.67 -1.96
C LEU A 267 -24.93 -5.56 -1.80
N THR A 268 -23.86 -5.64 -2.59
CA THR A 268 -23.08 -4.46 -2.92
C THR A 268 -23.92 -3.60 -3.85
N LYS A 269 -24.54 -2.53 -3.33
CA LYS A 269 -25.17 -1.50 -4.17
C LYS A 269 -24.07 -0.83 -5.00
N ARG A 270 -23.86 -1.32 -6.22
CA ARG A 270 -23.15 -0.57 -7.28
C ARG A 270 -24.00 0.65 -7.62
N MET A 271 -23.46 1.83 -7.38
CA MET A 271 -24.02 3.07 -7.90
C MET A 271 -23.80 3.06 -9.43
N LYS A 272 -24.84 2.65 -10.17
CA LYS A 272 -24.85 2.79 -11.64
C LYS A 272 -25.08 4.27 -11.94
N MET A 273 -24.07 4.92 -12.51
CA MET A 273 -24.25 6.19 -13.21
C MET A 273 -24.27 5.92 -14.70
N THR A 274 -25.24 6.53 -15.38
CA THR A 274 -25.50 6.41 -16.80
C THR A 274 -24.40 7.11 -17.61
N GLU A 275 -23.99 6.47 -18.70
CA GLU A 275 -23.08 7.03 -19.70
C GLU A 275 -23.75 8.24 -20.37
N ASP A 276 -23.23 9.44 -20.13
CA ASP A 276 -23.33 10.55 -21.07
C ASP A 276 -21.92 11.17 -21.18
N CYS A 277 -21.10 10.56 -22.03
CA CYS A 277 -19.87 11.11 -22.60
C CYS A 277 -19.94 10.94 -24.12
#